data_AF-A0A382JYU8-F1
#
_entry.id   AF-A0A382JYU8-F1
#
_cell.length_a   1.000
_cell.length_b   1.000
_cell.length_c   1.000
_cell.angle_alpha   90.00
_cell.angle_beta   90.00
_cell.angle_gamma   90.00
#
_symmetry.space_group_name_H-M   'P 1'
#
loop_
_entity.id
_entity.type
_entity.pdbx_description
1 polymer ?
#
loop_
_entity_poly.entity_id
_entity_poly.type
_entity_poly.pdbx_seq_one_letter_code
_entity_poly.pdbx_strand_id
1 'polypeptide(L)'
;MMAEKTTMDRNLTIEAVRVTEAAAIAAAEVMGRGDEKLADQAAVDAMRTALNRLQMAGTVVIGEGERDEAPMLFIGEEVGTGDGPKIDIALDPLEGTTITAKGMPNGLAVLALSDAGGLLNAPDVYMDKIAAGPDVPTDAIDLDNTAAENINNVAEFVGKNPNDVVACILDRPRHAELISAVREAGARIM
;
A
#
# COMPACT_ATOMS: atom_id res chain seq x y z
N MET A 1 -27.28 6.49 15.47
CA MET A 1 -26.17 6.77 16.41
C MET A 1 -24.98 7.14 15.56
N MET A 2 -24.48 8.38 15.68
CA MET A 2 -23.19 8.69 15.09
C MET A 2 -22.14 8.00 15.96
N ALA A 3 -21.29 7.17 15.34
CA ALA A 3 -20.16 6.58 16.03
C ALA A 3 -19.32 7.71 16.64
N GLU A 4 -19.04 7.59 17.93
CA GLU A 4 -18.13 8.50 18.62
C GLU A 4 -16.80 8.41 17.88
N LYS A 5 -16.35 9.52 17.29
CA LYS A 5 -15.12 9.56 16.49
C LYS A 5 -13.94 9.42 17.45
N THR A 6 -13.52 8.19 17.71
CA THR A 6 -12.31 7.90 18.49
C THR A 6 -11.15 8.50 17.72
N THR A 7 -10.57 9.58 18.23
CA THR A 7 -9.34 10.09 17.62
C THR A 7 -8.25 9.13 18.07
N MET A 8 -7.63 8.40 17.12
CA MET A 8 -6.47 7.55 17.41
C MET A 8 -5.48 8.33 18.26
N ASP A 9 -4.92 7.67 19.29
CA ASP A 9 -3.96 8.30 20.18
C ASP A 9 -2.77 8.79 19.35
N ARG A 10 -2.43 10.07 19.50
CA ARG A 10 -1.30 10.71 18.82
C ARG A 10 0.02 9.97 19.10
N ASN A 11 0.17 9.36 20.27
CA ASN A 11 1.33 8.57 20.61
C ASN A 11 1.41 7.31 19.73
N LEU A 12 0.29 6.61 19.52
CA LEU A 12 0.23 5.44 18.65
C LEU A 12 0.66 5.79 17.22
N THR A 13 0.25 6.96 16.70
CA THR A 13 0.68 7.43 15.38
C THR A 13 2.19 7.61 15.28
N ILE A 14 2.85 8.14 16.31
CA ILE A 14 4.31 8.34 16.33
C ILE A 14 5.03 7.00 16.48
N GLU A 15 4.50 6.08 17.30
CA GLU A 15 5.10 4.77 17.47
C GLU A 15 4.95 3.89 16.23
N ALA A 16 3.86 4.04 15.46
CA ALA A 16 3.66 3.35 14.19
C ALA A 16 4.75 3.68 13.15
N VAL A 17 5.31 4.90 13.17
CA VAL A 17 6.47 5.25 12.30
C VAL A 17 7.67 4.35 12.60
N ARG A 18 7.90 4.01 13.88
CA ARG A 18 9.03 3.16 14.28
C ARG A 18 8.89 1.73 13.79
N VAL A 19 7.65 1.29 13.53
CA VAL A 19 7.38 -0.02 12.95
C VAL A 19 7.88 -0.10 11.51
N THR A 20 7.53 0.88 10.67
CA THR A 20 8.00 0.92 9.28
C THR A 20 9.49 1.23 9.18
N GLU A 21 10.05 2.06 10.08
CA GLU A 21 11.50 2.27 10.19
C GLU A 21 12.24 0.95 10.48
N ALA A 22 11.78 0.16 11.45
CA ALA A 22 12.40 -1.11 11.82
C ALA A 22 12.40 -2.09 10.64
N ALA A 23 11.26 -2.23 9.95
CA ALA A 23 11.11 -3.09 8.78
C ALA A 23 12.02 -2.65 7.62
N ALA A 24 12.00 -1.35 7.28
CA ALA A 24 12.80 -0.80 6.19
C ALA A 24 14.31 -0.92 6.45
N ILE A 25 14.76 -0.68 7.69
CA ILE A 25 16.17 -0.85 8.07
C ILE A 25 16.59 -2.31 7.92
N ALA A 26 15.78 -3.26 8.42
CA ALA A 26 16.09 -4.69 8.33
C ALA A 26 16.17 -5.16 6.86
N ALA A 27 15.22 -4.75 6.01
CA ALA A 27 15.26 -5.05 4.58
C ALA A 27 16.48 -4.42 3.89
N ALA A 28 16.86 -3.19 4.26
CA ALA A 28 17.98 -2.48 3.67
C ALA A 28 19.34 -3.14 3.94
N GLU A 29 19.52 -3.88 5.04
CA GLU A 29 20.77 -4.59 5.35
C GLU A 29 21.09 -5.73 4.35
N VAL A 30 20.05 -6.25 3.69
CA VAL A 30 20.14 -7.36 2.72
C VAL A 30 19.79 -6.93 1.29
N MET A 31 19.56 -5.64 1.07
CA MET A 31 19.31 -5.05 -0.24
C MET A 31 20.48 -5.32 -1.21
N GLY A 32 20.14 -5.67 -2.46
CA GLY A 32 21.11 -5.99 -3.51
C GLY A 32 21.78 -7.36 -3.41
N ARG A 33 21.36 -8.24 -2.47
CA ARG A 33 21.93 -9.59 -2.32
C ARG A 33 21.31 -10.66 -3.22
N GLY A 34 20.29 -10.31 -4.01
CA GLY A 34 19.61 -11.23 -4.93
C GLY A 34 18.71 -12.27 -4.25
N ASP A 35 18.38 -12.10 -2.97
CA ASP A 35 17.55 -13.01 -2.19
C ASP A 35 16.28 -12.31 -1.71
N GLU A 36 15.18 -12.56 -2.43
CA GLU A 36 13.86 -11.97 -2.16
C GLU A 36 13.29 -12.44 -0.83
N LYS A 37 13.42 -13.75 -0.54
CA LYS A 37 12.86 -14.36 0.67
C LYS A 37 13.58 -13.87 1.91
N LEU A 38 14.90 -13.69 1.82
CA LEU A 38 15.67 -13.14 2.93
C LEU A 38 15.29 -11.68 3.21
N ALA A 39 15.11 -10.86 2.17
CA ALA A 39 14.71 -9.46 2.33
C ALA A 39 13.33 -9.34 2.96
N ASP A 40 12.39 -10.14 2.48
CA ASP A 40 11.03 -10.18 2.97
C ASP A 40 10.95 -10.65 4.43
N GLN A 41 11.57 -11.78 4.74
CA GLN A 41 11.62 -12.33 6.11
C GLN A 41 12.22 -11.33 7.11
N ALA A 42 13.30 -10.64 6.74
CA ALA A 42 13.93 -9.64 7.60
C ALA A 42 12.95 -8.49 7.93
N ALA A 43 12.17 -8.05 6.96
CA ALA A 43 11.17 -7.00 7.14
C ALA A 43 9.99 -7.47 8.01
N VAL A 44 9.43 -8.66 7.72
CA VAL A 44 8.32 -9.29 8.46
C VAL A 44 8.69 -9.44 9.95
N ASP A 45 9.87 -10.00 10.24
CA ASP A 45 10.34 -10.23 11.61
C ASP A 45 10.47 -8.92 12.40
N ALA A 46 11.09 -7.92 11.78
CA ALA A 46 11.31 -6.62 12.40
C ALA A 46 9.99 -5.86 12.61
N MET A 47 9.10 -5.86 11.60
CA MET A 47 7.78 -5.24 11.67
C MET A 47 6.95 -5.85 12.79
N ARG A 48 6.82 -7.18 12.83
CA ARG A 48 6.04 -7.90 13.84
C ARG A 48 6.57 -7.65 15.25
N THR A 49 7.89 -7.68 15.42
CA THR A 49 8.54 -7.39 16.70
C THR A 49 8.25 -5.96 17.18
N ALA A 50 8.24 -4.99 16.27
CA ALA A 50 7.93 -3.61 16.59
C ALA A 50 6.43 -3.40 16.90
N LEU A 51 5.53 -4.01 16.10
CA LEU A 51 4.08 -3.97 16.33
C LEU A 51 3.71 -4.46 17.72
N ASN A 52 4.32 -5.56 18.18
CA ASN A 52 4.04 -6.16 19.50
C ASN A 52 4.51 -5.33 20.70
N ARG A 53 5.06 -4.14 20.47
CA ARG A 53 5.39 -3.16 21.53
C ARG A 53 4.36 -2.05 21.66
N LEU A 54 3.46 -1.91 20.68
CA LEU A 54 2.46 -0.85 20.65
C LEU A 54 1.32 -1.14 21.63
N GLN A 55 0.89 -0.11 22.36
CA GLN A 55 -0.28 -0.16 23.25
C GLN A 55 -1.58 -0.14 22.45
N MET A 56 -1.92 -1.28 21.87
CA MET A 56 -3.15 -1.51 21.11
C MET A 56 -3.60 -2.97 21.19
N ALA A 57 -4.88 -3.19 20.94
CA ALA A 57 -5.43 -4.50 20.57
C ALA A 57 -5.58 -4.52 19.04
N GLY A 58 -4.49 -4.85 18.34
CA GLY A 58 -4.41 -4.80 16.88
C GLY A 58 -4.83 -6.12 16.23
N THR A 59 -5.54 -6.04 15.13
CA THR A 59 -5.86 -7.20 14.28
C THR A 59 -5.37 -6.94 12.86
N VAL A 60 -4.56 -7.84 12.32
CA VAL A 60 -4.14 -7.79 10.91
C VAL A 60 -5.33 -8.14 10.02
N VAL A 61 -5.78 -7.21 9.19
CA VAL A 61 -6.89 -7.41 8.24
C VAL A 61 -6.42 -7.47 6.79
N ILE A 62 -5.22 -6.95 6.51
CA ILE A 62 -4.48 -7.14 5.26
C ILE A 62 -3.02 -7.41 5.67
N GLY A 63 -2.46 -8.55 5.25
CA GLY A 63 -1.10 -8.94 5.61
C GLY A 63 -0.49 -9.91 4.60
N GLU A 64 0.46 -10.72 5.05
CA GLU A 64 1.32 -11.59 4.20
C GLU A 64 0.56 -12.74 3.52
N GLY A 65 -0.70 -12.97 3.90
CA GLY A 65 -1.56 -14.00 3.34
C GLY A 65 -2.48 -14.62 4.38
N GLU A 66 -3.13 -15.71 3.99
CA GLU A 66 -3.93 -16.53 4.89
C GLU A 66 -3.05 -17.25 5.91
N ARG A 67 -3.61 -17.63 7.07
CA ARG A 67 -2.86 -18.27 8.17
C ARG A 67 -2.12 -19.55 7.75
N ASP A 68 -2.66 -20.29 6.79
CA ASP A 68 -2.06 -21.54 6.31
C ASP A 68 -0.89 -21.28 5.34
N GLU A 69 -0.77 -20.05 4.82
CA GLU A 69 0.21 -19.64 3.80
C GLU A 69 1.31 -18.76 4.40
N ALA A 70 0.99 -17.97 5.43
CA ALA A 70 1.91 -17.06 6.11
C ALA A 70 2.06 -17.41 7.60
N PRO A 71 3.29 -17.72 8.09
CA PRO A 71 3.52 -18.05 9.50
C PRO A 71 3.46 -16.84 10.45
N MET A 72 3.57 -15.62 9.89
CA MET A 72 3.59 -14.35 10.61
C MET A 72 2.90 -13.28 9.78
N LEU A 73 2.31 -12.31 10.47
CA LEU A 73 1.51 -11.21 9.93
C LEU A 73 0.41 -11.69 8.98
N PHE A 74 -0.20 -12.84 9.28
CA PHE A 74 -1.31 -13.40 8.52
C PHE A 74 -2.63 -12.69 8.84
N ILE A 75 -3.60 -12.81 7.94
CA ILE A 75 -4.94 -12.23 8.13
C ILE A 75 -5.61 -12.85 9.37
N GLY A 76 -6.01 -11.98 10.30
CA GLY A 76 -6.58 -12.33 11.60
C GLY A 76 -5.55 -12.50 12.73
N GLU A 77 -4.26 -12.26 12.49
CA GLU A 77 -3.28 -12.25 13.57
C GLU A 77 -3.52 -11.09 14.55
N GLU A 78 -3.50 -11.38 15.84
CA GLU A 78 -3.54 -10.38 16.91
C GLU A 78 -2.13 -9.88 17.21
N VAL A 79 -1.94 -8.56 17.18
CA VAL A 79 -0.64 -7.89 17.42
C VAL A 79 -0.79 -6.69 18.36
N GLY A 80 0.32 -6.26 18.94
CA GLY A 80 0.34 -5.25 20.00
C GLY A 80 0.33 -5.87 21.39
N THR A 81 0.27 -5.04 22.43
CA THR A 81 0.26 -5.52 23.82
C THR A 81 -1.09 -6.13 24.24
N GLY A 82 -2.15 -5.95 23.44
CA GLY A 82 -3.52 -6.32 23.78
C GLY A 82 -4.24 -5.29 24.65
N ASP A 83 -3.49 -4.43 25.32
CA ASP A 83 -3.99 -3.27 26.06
C ASP A 83 -4.06 -2.03 25.15
N GLY A 84 -5.25 -1.47 24.94
CA GLY A 84 -5.43 -0.24 24.17
C GLY A 84 -6.67 -0.25 23.27
N PRO A 85 -6.77 0.70 22.31
CA PRO A 85 -7.86 0.73 21.34
C PRO A 85 -7.81 -0.51 20.42
N LYS A 86 -8.98 -0.89 19.89
CA LYS A 86 -9.09 -1.92 18.86
C LYS A 86 -8.78 -1.31 17.50
N ILE A 87 -7.73 -1.80 16.85
CA ILE A 87 -7.19 -1.23 15.63
C ILE A 87 -7.12 -2.31 14.56
N ASP A 88 -7.68 -2.02 13.39
CA ASP A 88 -7.45 -2.81 12.19
C ASP A 88 -6.15 -2.36 11.52
N ILE A 89 -5.37 -3.34 11.07
CA ILE A 89 -4.02 -3.14 10.54
C ILE A 89 -3.96 -3.72 9.13
N ALA A 90 -3.57 -2.86 8.17
CA ALA A 90 -3.11 -3.29 6.86
C ALA A 90 -1.61 -3.04 6.78
N LEU A 91 -0.85 -4.05 6.37
CA LEU A 91 0.60 -3.97 6.31
C LEU A 91 1.13 -4.59 5.02
N ASP A 92 2.30 -4.09 4.63
CA ASP A 92 3.16 -4.67 3.62
C ASP A 92 4.59 -4.44 4.13
N PRO A 93 5.18 -5.42 4.85
CA PRO A 93 6.49 -5.28 5.48
C PRO A 93 7.57 -4.94 4.47
N LEU A 94 7.48 -5.49 3.25
CA LEU A 94 8.39 -5.18 2.15
C LEU A 94 7.67 -5.17 0.80
N GLU A 95 7.13 -4.02 0.44
CA GLU A 95 6.61 -3.81 -0.90
C GLU A 95 7.79 -3.76 -1.88
N GLY A 96 7.74 -4.64 -2.88
CA GLY A 96 8.81 -4.84 -3.85
C GLY A 96 9.98 -5.68 -3.33
N THR A 97 9.75 -6.90 -2.87
CA THR A 97 10.80 -7.87 -2.49
C THR A 97 11.85 -8.06 -3.59
N THR A 98 11.42 -8.25 -4.86
CA THR A 98 12.31 -8.31 -6.04
C THR A 98 13.10 -7.02 -6.24
N ILE A 99 12.48 -5.86 -6.01
CA ILE A 99 13.12 -4.54 -6.15
C ILE A 99 14.25 -4.43 -5.13
N THR A 100 13.98 -4.75 -3.88
CA THR A 100 14.94 -4.73 -2.78
C THR A 100 16.08 -5.73 -2.99
N ALA A 101 15.76 -6.98 -3.36
CA ALA A 101 16.77 -8.00 -3.64
C ALA A 101 17.74 -7.58 -4.74
N LYS A 102 17.26 -6.82 -5.74
CA LYS A 102 18.07 -6.33 -6.87
C LYS A 102 18.69 -4.95 -6.63
N GLY A 103 18.42 -4.29 -5.50
CA GLY A 103 18.88 -2.93 -5.21
C GLY A 103 18.30 -1.86 -6.15
N MET A 104 17.07 -2.09 -6.61
CA MET A 104 16.33 -1.16 -7.46
C MET A 104 15.60 -0.10 -6.62
N PRO A 105 15.23 1.06 -7.20
CA PRO A 105 14.44 2.07 -6.48
C PRO A 105 13.00 1.61 -6.21
N ASN A 106 12.37 2.24 -5.21
CA ASN A 106 10.95 2.11 -4.83
C ASN A 106 10.57 0.90 -3.95
N GLY A 107 11.53 0.23 -3.30
CA GLY A 107 11.22 -0.69 -2.19
C GLY A 107 10.77 0.10 -0.96
N LEU A 108 9.68 -0.33 -0.30
CA LEU A 108 9.05 0.38 0.83
C LEU A 108 8.59 -0.59 1.92
N ALA A 109 8.55 -0.13 3.16
CA ALA A 109 7.81 -0.77 4.24
C ALA A 109 6.57 0.07 4.55
N VAL A 110 5.38 -0.55 4.53
CA VAL A 110 4.10 0.16 4.57
C VAL A 110 3.23 -0.37 5.71
N LEU A 111 2.55 0.56 6.38
CA LEU A 111 1.60 0.28 7.45
C LEU A 111 0.46 1.28 7.37
N ALA A 112 -0.77 0.80 7.48
CA ALA A 112 -1.98 1.59 7.63
C ALA A 112 -2.78 1.08 8.84
N LEU A 113 -3.29 2.04 9.62
CA LEU A 113 -4.04 1.79 10.85
C LEU A 113 -5.41 2.47 10.73
N SER A 114 -6.45 1.79 11.18
CA SER A 114 -7.80 2.35 11.29
C SER A 114 -8.48 1.84 12.56
N ASP A 115 -9.52 2.53 13.02
CA ASP A 115 -10.42 1.95 14.00
C ASP A 115 -10.97 0.62 13.45
N ALA A 116 -11.29 -0.33 14.34
CA ALA A 116 -11.82 -1.63 13.94
C ALA A 116 -13.03 -1.53 12.99
N GLY A 117 -12.98 -2.25 11.87
CA GLY A 117 -13.94 -2.19 10.76
C GLY A 117 -13.72 -1.04 9.76
N GLY A 118 -12.65 -0.25 9.93
CA GLY A 118 -12.37 0.93 9.11
C GLY A 118 -11.55 0.67 7.85
N LEU A 119 -11.13 -0.58 7.61
CA LEU A 119 -10.44 -1.01 6.40
C LEU A 119 -11.30 -2.03 5.65
N LEU A 120 -11.25 -1.98 4.32
CA LEU A 120 -11.85 -3.02 3.49
C LEU A 120 -11.06 -4.33 3.67
N ASN A 121 -11.74 -5.40 4.06
CA ASN A 121 -11.17 -6.74 4.09
C ASN A 121 -10.97 -7.25 2.65
N ALA A 122 -9.79 -6.90 2.13
CA ALA A 122 -9.20 -7.30 0.86
C ALA A 122 -8.96 -8.81 0.72
N PRO A 123 -9.65 -9.63 -0.11
CA PRO A 123 -9.10 -10.94 -0.44
C PRO A 123 -7.85 -10.78 -1.33
N ASP A 124 -6.96 -11.78 -1.34
CA ASP A 124 -5.78 -11.78 -2.20
C ASP A 124 -6.17 -12.07 -3.67
N VAL A 125 -6.58 -11.02 -4.36
CA VAL A 125 -7.00 -11.04 -5.77
C VAL A 125 -6.51 -9.79 -6.50
N TYR A 126 -6.51 -9.85 -7.83
CA TYR A 126 -6.30 -8.65 -8.63
C TYR A 126 -7.42 -7.62 -8.44
N MET A 127 -7.05 -6.35 -8.54
CA MET A 127 -7.95 -5.21 -8.47
C MET A 127 -7.54 -4.19 -9.53
N ASP A 128 -8.50 -3.77 -10.35
CA ASP A 128 -8.32 -2.62 -11.24
C ASP A 128 -8.33 -1.34 -10.40
N LYS A 129 -7.34 -0.49 -10.62
CA LYS A 129 -7.10 0.70 -9.81
C LYS A 129 -6.97 1.93 -10.71
N ILE A 130 -7.63 3.01 -10.31
CA ILE A 130 -7.41 4.35 -10.84
C ILE A 130 -7.25 5.31 -9.66
N ALA A 131 -6.28 6.21 -9.76
CA ALA A 131 -5.99 7.17 -8.70
C ALA A 131 -5.52 8.49 -9.33
N ALA A 132 -5.92 9.61 -8.72
CA ALA A 132 -5.49 10.95 -9.08
C ALA A 132 -5.15 11.75 -7.82
N GLY A 133 -4.36 12.82 -8.01
CA GLY A 133 -3.97 13.71 -6.92
C GLY A 133 -5.11 14.61 -6.44
N PRO A 134 -4.91 15.34 -5.33
CA PRO A 134 -5.96 16.16 -4.69
C PRO A 134 -6.48 17.33 -5.54
N ASP A 135 -5.75 17.72 -6.59
CA ASP A 135 -6.18 18.76 -7.54
C ASP A 135 -7.25 18.27 -8.53
N VAL A 136 -7.51 16.96 -8.57
CA VAL A 136 -8.50 16.33 -9.45
C VAL A 136 -9.72 15.93 -8.62
N PRO A 137 -10.93 16.39 -8.97
CA PRO A 137 -12.16 15.97 -8.28
C PRO A 137 -12.35 14.45 -8.34
N THR A 138 -12.95 13.87 -7.30
CA THR A 138 -13.14 12.42 -7.20
C THR A 138 -14.04 11.85 -8.30
N ASP A 139 -14.97 12.65 -8.82
CA ASP A 139 -15.89 12.30 -9.91
C ASP A 139 -15.31 12.57 -11.30
N ALA A 140 -14.06 13.07 -11.39
CA ALA A 140 -13.39 13.29 -12.66
C ALA A 140 -12.84 12.00 -13.30
N ILE A 141 -12.60 10.97 -12.48
CA ILE A 141 -12.06 9.69 -12.92
C ILE A 141 -13.02 8.56 -12.56
N ASP A 142 -13.19 7.62 -13.47
CA ASP A 142 -14.06 6.45 -13.29
C ASP A 142 -13.40 5.21 -13.90
N LEU A 143 -13.55 4.05 -13.27
CA LEU A 143 -13.06 2.77 -13.81
C LEU A 143 -13.84 2.35 -15.06
N ASP A 144 -15.11 2.76 -15.20
CA ASP A 144 -15.95 2.43 -16.35
C ASP A 144 -15.66 3.33 -17.57
N ASN A 145 -14.93 4.44 -17.38
CA ASN A 145 -14.49 5.31 -18.47
C ASN A 145 -13.35 4.66 -19.27
N THR A 146 -13.26 5.02 -20.54
CA THR A 146 -12.07 4.72 -21.34
C THR A 146 -10.84 5.46 -20.78
N ALA A 147 -9.66 4.93 -21.05
CA ALA A 147 -8.41 5.60 -20.71
C ALA A 147 -8.33 7.02 -21.30
N ALA A 148 -8.82 7.23 -22.53
CA ALA A 148 -8.82 8.54 -23.16
C ALA A 148 -9.72 9.55 -22.43
N GLU A 149 -10.92 9.14 -22.00
CA GLU A 149 -11.82 9.99 -21.22
C GLU A 149 -11.18 10.39 -19.89
N ASN A 150 -10.64 9.43 -19.13
CA ASN A 150 -9.99 9.73 -17.86
C ASN A 150 -8.77 10.66 -18.02
N ILE A 151 -7.93 10.45 -19.04
CA ILE A 151 -6.79 11.33 -19.32
C ILE A 151 -7.24 12.75 -19.67
N ASN A 152 -8.27 12.90 -20.50
CA ASN A 152 -8.78 14.22 -20.87
C ASN A 152 -9.41 14.94 -19.66
N ASN A 153 -10.18 14.23 -18.85
CA ASN A 153 -10.77 14.78 -17.63
C ASN A 153 -9.68 15.28 -16.68
N VAL A 154 -8.67 14.44 -16.39
CA VAL A 154 -7.54 14.83 -15.54
C VAL A 154 -6.84 16.08 -16.11
N ALA A 155 -6.54 16.09 -17.41
CA ALA A 155 -5.88 17.22 -18.07
C ALA A 155 -6.68 18.52 -17.95
N GLU A 156 -8.01 18.47 -18.13
CA GLU A 156 -8.91 19.60 -17.98
C GLU A 156 -8.86 20.17 -16.55
N PHE A 157 -8.96 19.32 -15.53
CA PHE A 157 -8.97 19.76 -14.13
C PHE A 157 -7.63 20.33 -13.67
N VAL A 158 -6.51 19.78 -14.15
CA VAL A 158 -5.19 20.35 -13.84
C VAL A 158 -4.80 21.53 -14.74
N GLY A 159 -5.66 21.90 -15.69
CA GLY A 159 -5.43 23.01 -16.63
C GLY A 159 -4.25 22.80 -17.58
N LYS A 160 -4.03 21.55 -18.03
CA LYS A 160 -2.91 21.17 -18.89
C LYS A 160 -3.38 20.48 -20.16
N ASN A 161 -2.46 20.30 -21.11
CA ASN A 161 -2.72 19.46 -22.28
C ASN A 161 -2.65 17.98 -21.88
N PRO A 162 -3.43 17.07 -22.50
CA PRO A 162 -3.28 15.62 -22.31
C PRO A 162 -1.82 15.12 -22.43
N ASN A 163 -1.04 15.72 -23.33
CA ASN A 163 0.38 15.40 -23.52
C ASN A 163 1.28 15.72 -22.31
N ASP A 164 0.82 16.60 -21.43
CA ASP A 164 1.53 16.96 -20.20
C ASP A 164 1.17 16.01 -19.04
N VAL A 165 0.10 15.22 -19.16
CA VAL A 165 -0.29 14.19 -18.19
C VAL A 165 0.69 13.02 -18.25
N VAL A 166 1.06 12.51 -17.08
CA VAL A 166 1.87 11.29 -16.94
C VAL A 166 1.06 10.29 -16.13
N ALA A 167 0.74 9.14 -16.72
CA ALA A 167 0.15 8.01 -16.03
C ALA A 167 1.24 7.04 -15.53
N CYS A 168 1.07 6.48 -14.34
CA CYS A 168 1.95 5.42 -13.82
C CYS A 168 1.24 4.07 -14.02
N ILE A 169 1.87 3.16 -14.77
CA ILE A 169 1.26 1.87 -15.12
C ILE A 169 2.31 0.76 -14.97
N LEU A 170 1.95 -0.32 -14.26
CA LEU A 170 2.84 -1.48 -14.15
C LEU A 170 3.13 -2.07 -15.54
N ASP A 171 4.41 -2.22 -15.88
CA ASP A 171 4.84 -2.88 -17.11
C ASP A 171 4.60 -4.40 -17.01
N ARG A 172 3.43 -4.84 -17.48
CA ARG A 172 2.98 -6.23 -17.48
C ARG A 172 2.22 -6.52 -18.77
N PRO A 173 2.30 -7.76 -19.33
CA PRO A 173 1.60 -8.10 -20.57
C PRO A 173 0.10 -7.79 -20.56
N ARG A 174 -0.57 -7.97 -19.41
CA ARG A 174 -1.99 -7.68 -19.23
C ARG A 174 -2.38 -6.19 -19.39
N HIS A 175 -1.42 -5.27 -19.35
CA HIS A 175 -1.66 -3.83 -19.51
C HIS A 175 -1.32 -3.32 -20.92
N ALA A 176 -0.98 -4.19 -21.88
CA ALA A 176 -0.57 -3.76 -23.22
C ALA A 176 -1.62 -2.88 -23.92
N GLU A 177 -2.90 -3.25 -23.83
CA GLU A 177 -4.01 -2.48 -24.42
C GLU A 177 -4.21 -1.13 -23.71
N LEU A 178 -4.18 -1.12 -22.37
CA LEU A 178 -4.26 0.10 -21.56
C LEU A 178 -3.11 1.07 -21.91
N ILE A 179 -1.88 0.56 -22.01
CA ILE A 179 -0.69 1.33 -22.37
C ILE A 179 -0.84 1.94 -23.78
N SER A 180 -1.37 1.19 -24.76
CA SER A 180 -1.65 1.73 -26.10
C SER A 180 -2.68 2.84 -26.04
N ALA A 181 -3.81 2.60 -25.36
CA ALA A 181 -4.90 3.57 -25.25
C ALA A 181 -4.47 4.89 -24.58
N VAL A 182 -3.66 4.81 -23.52
CA VAL A 182 -3.11 6.02 -22.85
C VAL A 182 -2.16 6.79 -23.75
N ARG A 183 -1.32 6.11 -24.54
CA ARG A 183 -0.43 6.75 -25.52
C ARG A 183 -1.20 7.38 -26.67
N GLU A 184 -2.25 6.72 -27.15
CA GLU A 184 -3.15 7.25 -28.19
C GLU A 184 -3.91 8.50 -27.73
N ALA A 185 -4.26 8.57 -26.44
CA ALA A 185 -4.82 9.77 -25.81
C ALA A 185 -3.80 10.93 -25.66
N GLY A 186 -2.52 10.68 -25.98
CA GLY A 186 -1.45 11.68 -25.95
C GLY A 186 -0.63 11.71 -24.65
N ALA A 187 -1.12 11.08 -23.58
CA ALA A 187 -0.43 11.08 -22.29
C ALA A 187 0.89 10.29 -22.32
N ARG A 188 1.79 10.67 -21.41
CA ARG A 188 3.05 9.98 -21.16
C ARG A 188 2.83 8.87 -20.12
N ILE A 189 3.71 7.87 -20.12
CA ILE A 189 3.65 6.74 -19.17
C ILE A 189 4.99 6.60 -18.46
N MET A 190 4.94 6.32 -17.16
CA MET A 190 6.08 5.91 -16.33
C MET A 190 5.86 4.54 -15.69
#